data_AF-A0A2K3KGV1-F1
#
_entry.id   AF-A0A2K3KGV1-F1
#
_cell.length_a   1.000
_cell.length_b   1.000
_cell.length_c   1.000
_cell.angle_alpha   90.00
_cell.angle_beta   90.00
_cell.angle_gamma   90.00
#
_symmetry.space_group_name_H-M   'P 1'
#
loop_
_entity.id
_entity.type
_entity.pdbx_description
1 polymer ?
#
loop_
_entity_poly.entity_id
_entity_poly.type
_entity_poly.pdbx_seq_one_letter_code
_entity_poly.pdbx_strand_id
1 'polypeptide(L)'
;MSENSEISFSTSSRSLGEIPEIAAINLGIDLVSASKRNITFLKTVADSPWLHNTNIKVEAIRRYCDLWMPLISDLTVQNTSLPMILPPFDVEWIWFCHSLNHGSYREYCERRFSKVVGRAVIYDEENREYALMRCREIWNSKYPFESFENEASSDDCDLVVVDEGSVGLSLRLNDDVFKEVEKHRLLCLMFMEPYRSELVYLIAARQRYKAFLFMIQRLGSESCSSLVPTSDILLIWVTHQ
;
A
#
# COMPACT_ATOMS: atom_id res chain seq x y z
N MET A 1 -28.68 59.28 15.39
CA MET A 1 -28.07 58.75 14.14
C MET A 1 -26.74 58.16 14.56
N SER A 2 -26.71 56.85 14.76
CA SER A 2 -25.50 56.12 15.17
C SER A 2 -25.22 55.12 14.07
N GLU A 3 -24.13 55.34 13.35
CA GLU A 3 -23.71 54.53 12.20
C GLU A 3 -23.20 53.18 12.68
N ASN A 4 -23.91 52.11 12.30
CA ASN A 4 -23.40 50.74 12.37
C ASN A 4 -22.30 50.58 11.32
N SER A 5 -21.07 50.40 11.78
CA SER A 5 -19.96 49.98 10.93
C SER A 5 -20.00 48.46 10.81
N GLU A 6 -20.66 47.94 9.77
CA GLU A 6 -20.59 46.53 9.40
C GLU A 6 -19.21 46.25 8.77
N ILE A 7 -18.36 45.54 9.50
CA ILE A 7 -17.12 44.96 8.96
C ILE A 7 -17.53 43.77 8.10
N SER A 8 -17.51 43.95 6.78
CA SER A 8 -17.72 42.88 5.81
C SER A 8 -16.47 42.01 5.69
N PHE A 9 -16.47 40.86 6.38
CA PHE A 9 -15.50 39.80 6.12
C PHE A 9 -15.86 39.12 4.80
N SER A 10 -15.30 39.58 3.68
CA SER A 10 -15.42 38.90 2.39
C SER A 10 -14.56 37.64 2.40
N THR A 11 -15.12 36.58 2.97
CA THR A 11 -14.53 35.24 2.89
C THR A 11 -14.78 34.72 1.48
N SER A 12 -13.96 35.15 0.52
CA SER A 12 -13.92 34.54 -0.81
C SER A 12 -13.50 33.09 -0.64
N SER A 13 -14.47 32.17 -0.70
CA SER A 13 -14.26 30.74 -0.68
C SER A 13 -13.64 30.31 -2.02
N ARG A 14 -12.36 30.63 -2.22
CA ARG A 14 -11.61 30.11 -3.37
C ARG A 14 -11.61 28.59 -3.30
N SER A 15 -11.97 27.95 -4.39
CA SER A 15 -11.91 26.48 -4.47
C SER A 15 -10.45 26.04 -4.36
N LEU A 16 -10.16 24.93 -3.69
CA LEU A 16 -8.78 24.42 -3.53
C LEU A 16 -8.08 24.18 -4.88
N GLY A 17 -8.85 23.93 -5.95
CA GLY A 17 -8.32 23.79 -7.31
C GLY A 17 -7.94 25.09 -8.01
N GLU A 18 -8.33 26.25 -7.46
CA GLU A 18 -8.03 27.58 -8.02
C GLU A 18 -6.73 28.17 -7.46
N ILE A 19 -6.10 27.50 -6.47
CA ILE A 19 -4.80 27.90 -5.93
C ILE A 19 -3.73 27.32 -6.87
N PRO A 20 -3.02 28.15 -7.66
CA PRO A 20 -2.11 27.69 -8.71
C PRO A 20 -1.01 26.76 -8.20
N GLU A 21 -0.51 27.01 -6.99
CA GLU A 21 0.55 26.23 -6.35
C GLU A 21 0.09 24.81 -6.02
N ILE A 22 -1.17 24.64 -5.57
CA ILE A 22 -1.76 23.33 -5.28
C ILE A 22 -2.03 22.58 -6.59
N ALA A 23 -2.56 23.28 -7.59
CA ALA A 23 -2.84 22.70 -8.90
C ALA A 23 -1.56 22.15 -9.57
N ALA A 24 -0.43 22.86 -9.41
CA ALA A 24 0.87 22.51 -9.98
C ALA A 24 1.54 21.27 -9.37
N ILE A 25 1.06 20.75 -8.22
CA ILE A 25 1.62 19.53 -7.63
C ILE A 25 1.42 18.35 -8.59
N ASN A 26 2.54 17.83 -9.10
CA ASN A 26 2.58 16.63 -9.93
C ASN A 26 2.73 15.39 -9.05
N LEU A 27 1.86 14.41 -9.27
CA LEU A 27 1.73 13.21 -8.43
C LEU A 27 2.27 11.95 -9.13
N GLY A 28 2.74 12.04 -10.37
CA GLY A 28 3.36 10.93 -11.10
C GLY A 28 2.45 9.76 -11.48
N ILE A 29 1.28 9.61 -10.85
CA ILE A 29 0.28 8.58 -11.11
C ILE A 29 -1.14 9.15 -11.11
N ASP A 30 -2.05 8.47 -11.81
CA ASP A 30 -3.48 8.78 -11.71
C ASP A 30 -4.05 8.25 -10.39
N LEU A 31 -4.01 9.11 -9.36
CA LEU A 31 -4.52 8.78 -8.02
C LEU A 31 -6.00 8.41 -8.01
N VAL A 32 -6.82 8.86 -8.97
CA VAL A 32 -8.25 8.51 -8.99
C VAL A 32 -8.40 7.04 -9.37
N SER A 33 -7.84 6.65 -10.51
CA SER A 33 -7.89 5.25 -10.96
C SER A 33 -7.14 4.32 -10.01
N ALA A 34 -5.98 4.73 -9.50
CA ALA A 34 -5.22 3.96 -8.51
C ALA A 34 -6.00 3.77 -7.21
N SER A 35 -6.68 4.80 -6.70
CA SER A 35 -7.44 4.69 -5.45
C SER A 35 -8.65 3.80 -5.61
N LYS A 36 -9.31 3.83 -6.78
CA LYS A 36 -10.41 2.92 -7.08
C LYS A 36 -9.95 1.46 -7.06
N ARG A 37 -8.81 1.14 -7.69
CA ARG A 37 -8.20 -0.21 -7.62
C ARG A 37 -7.83 -0.60 -6.19
N ASN A 38 -7.24 0.33 -5.43
CA ASN A 38 -6.86 0.08 -4.05
C ASN A 38 -8.07 -0.20 -3.16
N ILE A 39 -9.19 0.54 -3.33
CA ILE A 39 -10.45 0.23 -2.64
C ILE A 39 -10.94 -1.18 -2.98
N THR A 40 -10.92 -1.56 -4.26
CA THR A 40 -11.32 -2.92 -4.68
C THR A 40 -10.44 -3.97 -4.02
N PHE A 41 -9.12 -3.79 -4.04
CA PHE A 41 -8.17 -4.69 -3.37
C PHE A 41 -8.46 -4.84 -1.87
N LEU A 42 -8.64 -3.72 -1.16
CA LEU A 42 -8.93 -3.72 0.28
C LEU A 42 -10.29 -4.35 0.61
N LYS A 43 -11.29 -4.22 -0.28
CA LYS A 43 -12.57 -4.95 -0.17
C LYS A 43 -12.34 -6.46 -0.28
N THR A 44 -11.59 -6.91 -1.28
CA THR A 44 -11.27 -8.33 -1.44
C THR A 44 -10.53 -8.90 -0.23
N VAL A 45 -9.62 -8.12 0.38
CA VAL A 45 -8.94 -8.52 1.63
C VAL A 45 -9.94 -8.63 2.79
N ALA A 46 -10.84 -7.66 2.96
CA ALA A 46 -11.87 -7.70 4.00
C ALA A 46 -12.84 -8.88 3.82
N ASP A 47 -13.15 -9.24 2.57
CA ASP A 47 -14.02 -10.35 2.19
C ASP A 47 -13.31 -11.71 2.25
N SER A 48 -12.02 -11.75 2.65
CA SER A 48 -11.20 -12.95 2.73
C SER A 48 -10.75 -13.24 4.18
N PRO A 49 -11.64 -13.74 5.07
CA PRO A 49 -11.32 -13.95 6.48
C PRO A 49 -10.12 -14.88 6.72
N TRP A 50 -9.82 -15.79 5.79
CA TRP A 50 -8.70 -16.72 5.87
C TRP A 50 -7.35 -16.01 5.94
N LEU A 51 -7.19 -14.83 5.31
CA LEU A 51 -5.99 -13.99 5.41
C LEU A 51 -5.72 -13.48 6.83
N HIS A 52 -6.71 -13.53 7.72
CA HIS A 52 -6.57 -13.10 9.10
C HIS A 52 -6.23 -14.26 10.06
N ASN A 53 -6.29 -15.51 9.59
CA ASN A 53 -5.85 -16.66 10.36
C ASN A 53 -4.33 -16.55 10.63
N THR A 54 -3.92 -16.77 11.89
CA THR A 54 -2.52 -16.62 12.30
C THR A 54 -1.56 -17.50 11.50
N ASN A 55 -1.91 -18.76 11.23
CA ASN A 55 -1.02 -19.69 10.52
C ASN A 55 -0.86 -19.28 9.05
N ILE A 56 -1.96 -18.90 8.39
CA ILE A 56 -1.93 -18.35 7.04
C ILE A 56 -1.07 -17.08 6.99
N LYS A 57 -1.22 -16.18 7.97
CA LYS A 57 -0.41 -14.95 8.03
C LYS A 57 1.07 -15.24 8.19
N VAL A 58 1.45 -16.15 9.09
CA VAL A 58 2.84 -16.55 9.29
C VAL A 58 3.43 -17.11 8.00
N GLU A 59 2.68 -17.96 7.31
CA GLU A 59 3.10 -18.52 6.03
C GLU A 59 3.17 -17.46 4.93
N ALA A 60 2.21 -16.55 4.84
CA ALA A 60 2.24 -15.43 3.90
C ALA A 60 3.47 -14.53 4.10
N ILE A 61 3.87 -14.29 5.35
CA ILE A 61 5.09 -13.54 5.69
C ILE A 61 6.35 -14.30 5.26
N ARG A 62 6.41 -15.63 5.47
CA ARG A 62 7.51 -16.46 4.98
C ARG A 62 7.60 -16.40 3.45
N ARG A 63 6.48 -16.63 2.75
CA ARG A 63 6.39 -16.55 1.28
C ARG A 63 6.79 -15.17 0.77
N TYR A 64 6.39 -14.11 1.47
CA TYR A 64 6.81 -12.74 1.16
C TYR A 64 8.34 -12.56 1.30
N CYS A 65 8.91 -12.88 2.45
CA CYS A 65 10.31 -12.59 2.78
C CYS A 65 11.33 -13.51 2.10
N ASP A 66 10.99 -14.79 1.93
CA ASP A 66 11.94 -15.83 1.51
C ASP A 66 11.76 -16.24 0.05
N LEU A 67 10.56 -16.05 -0.53
CA LEU A 67 10.28 -16.44 -1.91
C LEU A 67 10.07 -15.24 -2.82
N TRP A 68 9.12 -14.36 -2.46
CA TRP A 68 8.71 -13.24 -3.30
C TRP A 68 9.77 -12.16 -3.38
N MET A 69 10.21 -11.60 -2.24
CA MET A 69 11.16 -10.48 -2.23
C MET A 69 12.49 -10.82 -2.95
N PRO A 70 13.09 -12.00 -2.75
CA PRO A 70 14.23 -12.42 -3.56
C PRO A 70 13.89 -12.56 -5.05
N LEU A 71 12.76 -13.20 -5.39
CA LEU A 71 12.32 -13.37 -6.79
C LEU A 71 12.17 -12.03 -7.51
N ILE A 72 11.41 -11.09 -6.96
CA ILE A 72 11.16 -9.80 -7.60
C ILE A 72 12.43 -8.95 -7.64
N SER A 73 13.30 -9.06 -6.63
CA SER A 73 14.60 -8.41 -6.63
C SER A 73 15.48 -8.92 -7.77
N ASP A 74 15.57 -10.24 -7.97
CA ASP A 74 16.35 -10.84 -9.07
C ASP A 74 15.83 -10.39 -10.45
N LEU A 75 14.50 -10.33 -10.61
CA LEU A 75 13.86 -9.89 -11.85
C LEU A 75 13.96 -8.38 -12.09
N THR A 76 14.16 -7.60 -11.04
CA THR A 76 14.31 -6.14 -11.13
C THR A 76 15.76 -5.80 -11.49
N VAL A 77 16.03 -5.68 -12.78
CA VAL A 77 17.33 -5.19 -13.27
C VAL A 77 17.41 -3.67 -13.09
N GLN A 78 18.58 -3.15 -12.70
CA GLN A 78 18.78 -1.71 -12.56
C GLN A 78 18.57 -1.02 -13.91
N ASN A 79 17.85 0.10 -13.92
CA ASN A 79 17.56 0.92 -15.10
C ASN A 79 16.69 0.27 -16.18
N THR A 80 15.97 -0.81 -15.88
CA THR A 80 14.93 -1.37 -16.77
C THR A 80 13.54 -1.09 -16.21
N SER A 81 12.51 -1.24 -17.06
CA SER A 81 11.12 -1.27 -16.58
C SER A 81 10.94 -2.38 -15.54
N LEU A 82 10.15 -2.08 -14.50
CA LEU A 82 9.80 -3.09 -13.49
C LEU A 82 9.08 -4.27 -14.16
N PRO A 83 9.32 -5.51 -13.70
CA PRO A 83 8.69 -6.68 -14.29
C PRO A 83 7.17 -6.61 -14.08
N MET A 84 6.40 -6.83 -15.14
CA MET A 84 4.94 -6.86 -15.11
C MET A 84 4.46 -8.21 -14.57
N ILE A 85 4.62 -8.41 -13.26
CA ILE A 85 4.17 -9.60 -12.53
C ILE A 85 3.48 -9.19 -11.24
N LEU A 86 2.48 -9.98 -10.83
CA LEU A 86 1.76 -9.77 -9.57
C LEU A 86 1.92 -10.98 -8.65
N PRO A 87 2.24 -10.77 -7.36
CA PRO A 87 2.40 -11.87 -6.43
C PRO A 87 1.09 -12.62 -6.18
N PRO A 88 1.15 -13.82 -5.55
CA PRO A 88 0.03 -14.42 -4.85
C PRO A 88 -0.71 -13.43 -3.95
N PHE A 89 -2.02 -13.60 -3.78
CA PHE A 89 -2.87 -12.60 -3.11
C PHE A 89 -2.49 -12.35 -1.64
N ASP A 90 -2.14 -13.40 -0.90
CA ASP A 90 -1.63 -13.28 0.48
C ASP A 90 -0.31 -12.50 0.54
N VAL A 91 0.60 -12.77 -0.41
CA VAL A 91 1.87 -12.05 -0.54
C VAL A 91 1.65 -10.59 -0.97
N GLU A 92 0.68 -10.32 -1.87
CA GLU A 92 0.27 -8.96 -2.26
C GLU A 92 -0.14 -8.14 -1.03
N TRP A 93 -0.92 -8.74 -0.13
CA TRP A 93 -1.34 -8.13 1.12
C TRP A 93 -0.18 -7.83 2.08
N ILE A 94 0.70 -8.82 2.34
CA ILE A 94 1.87 -8.59 3.20
C ILE A 94 2.76 -7.49 2.64
N TRP A 95 3.02 -7.53 1.34
CA TRP A 95 3.82 -6.51 0.69
C TRP A 95 3.15 -5.14 0.85
N PHE A 96 1.84 -5.05 0.58
CA PHE A 96 1.06 -3.83 0.71
C PHE A 96 1.23 -3.21 2.11
N CYS A 97 0.99 -3.97 3.18
CA CYS A 97 1.15 -3.48 4.55
C CYS A 97 2.58 -2.99 4.82
N HIS A 98 3.58 -3.78 4.44
CA HIS A 98 4.98 -3.43 4.70
C HIS A 98 5.39 -2.14 3.98
N SER A 99 4.93 -1.95 2.73
CA SER A 99 5.22 -0.73 1.96
C SER A 99 4.66 0.55 2.57
N LEU A 100 3.62 0.48 3.42
CA LEU A 100 3.05 1.67 4.05
C LEU A 100 4.01 2.34 5.06
N ASN A 101 4.96 1.58 5.62
CA ASN A 101 6.05 2.14 6.43
C ASN A 101 7.31 2.31 5.58
N HIS A 102 7.46 3.48 4.95
CA HIS A 102 8.52 3.76 3.98
C HIS A 102 9.92 3.63 4.55
N GLY A 103 10.10 4.03 5.82
CA GLY A 103 11.38 3.91 6.51
C GLY A 103 11.77 2.46 6.66
N SER A 104 10.88 1.66 7.28
CA SER A 104 11.08 0.23 7.50
C SER A 104 11.26 -0.54 6.19
N TYR A 105 10.39 -0.28 5.20
CA TYR A 105 10.44 -0.95 3.90
C TYR A 105 11.74 -0.67 3.14
N ARG A 106 12.17 0.60 3.09
CA ARG A 106 13.45 0.98 2.46
C ARG A 106 14.60 0.28 3.15
N GLU A 107 14.64 0.35 4.47
CA GLU A 107 15.69 -0.24 5.28
C GLU A 107 15.77 -1.77 5.11
N TYR A 108 14.62 -2.45 5.05
CA TYR A 108 14.52 -3.86 4.70
C TYR A 108 15.12 -4.16 3.32
N CYS A 109 14.71 -3.40 2.29
CA CYS A 109 15.15 -3.64 0.92
C CYS A 109 16.65 -3.36 0.74
N GLU A 110 17.15 -2.26 1.30
CA GLU A 110 18.56 -1.89 1.24
C GLU A 110 19.45 -2.92 1.95
N ARG A 111 19.02 -3.44 3.11
CA ARG A 111 19.79 -4.46 3.83
C ARG A 111 19.83 -5.81 3.12
N ARG A 112 18.71 -6.23 2.53
CA ARG A 112 18.59 -7.58 1.96
C ARG A 112 18.98 -7.65 0.49
N PHE A 113 18.85 -6.54 -0.25
CA PHE A 113 19.01 -6.50 -1.71
C PHE A 113 19.87 -5.32 -2.22
N SER A 114 20.32 -4.42 -1.34
CA SER A 114 21.11 -3.24 -1.69
C SER A 114 20.45 -2.34 -2.74
N LYS A 115 19.11 -2.36 -2.77
CA LYS A 115 18.26 -1.53 -3.61
C LYS A 115 16.84 -1.55 -3.05
N VAL A 116 16.07 -0.48 -3.30
CA VAL A 116 14.62 -0.49 -3.07
C VAL A 116 13.93 -1.25 -4.21
N VAL A 117 13.14 -2.26 -3.84
CA VAL A 117 12.31 -3.01 -4.78
C VAL A 117 11.00 -2.24 -5.00
N GLY A 118 10.71 -1.88 -6.25
CA GLY A 118 9.47 -1.18 -6.63
C GLY A 118 8.33 -2.14 -7.01
N ARG A 119 7.11 -1.59 -7.09
CA ARG A 119 5.94 -2.26 -7.67
C ARG A 119 5.68 -1.76 -9.09
N ALA A 120 5.42 -2.69 -10.01
CA ALA A 120 4.95 -2.31 -11.33
C ALA A 120 3.55 -1.68 -11.22
N VAL A 121 3.36 -0.56 -11.92
CA VAL A 121 2.04 0.08 -12.01
C VAL A 121 1.24 -0.65 -13.10
N ILE A 122 0.21 -1.38 -12.70
CA ILE A 122 -0.67 -2.13 -13.62
C ILE A 122 -2.00 -1.37 -13.71
N TYR A 123 -2.33 -0.92 -14.92
CA TYR A 123 -3.36 0.09 -15.14
C TYR A 123 -4.75 -0.49 -15.39
N ASP A 124 -4.85 -1.66 -16.02
CA ASP A 124 -6.11 -2.31 -16.39
C ASP A 124 -6.16 -3.78 -15.97
N GLU A 125 -7.37 -4.35 -16.07
CA GLU A 125 -7.68 -5.70 -15.61
C GLU A 125 -7.04 -6.79 -16.48
N GLU A 126 -6.91 -6.55 -17.80
CA GLU A 126 -6.26 -7.49 -18.72
C GLU A 126 -4.77 -7.62 -18.39
N ASN A 127 -4.09 -6.51 -18.14
CA ASN A 127 -2.71 -6.49 -17.68
C ASN A 127 -2.57 -7.09 -16.27
N ARG A 128 -3.59 -6.98 -15.40
CA ARG A 128 -3.61 -7.64 -14.08
C ARG A 128 -3.65 -9.16 -14.22
N GLU A 129 -4.57 -9.69 -15.00
CA GLU A 129 -4.67 -11.13 -15.24
C GLU A 129 -3.40 -11.67 -15.89
N TYR A 130 -2.89 -10.98 -16.92
CA TYR A 130 -1.63 -11.33 -17.55
C TYR A 130 -0.46 -11.36 -16.54
N ALA A 131 -0.34 -10.34 -15.69
CA ALA A 131 0.73 -10.27 -14.69
C ALA A 131 0.63 -11.38 -13.63
N LEU A 132 -0.59 -11.77 -13.25
CA LEU A 132 -0.84 -12.90 -12.34
C LEU A 132 -0.47 -14.23 -13.00
N MET A 133 -0.93 -14.48 -14.22
CA MET A 133 -0.58 -15.69 -14.98
C MET A 133 0.93 -15.80 -15.18
N ARG A 134 1.58 -14.70 -15.58
CA ARG A 134 3.02 -14.65 -15.78
C ARG A 134 3.78 -14.91 -14.48
N CYS A 135 3.33 -14.36 -13.36
CA CYS A 135 3.91 -14.66 -12.06
C CYS A 135 3.75 -16.13 -11.69
N ARG A 136 2.58 -16.73 -11.93
CA ARG A 136 2.30 -18.14 -11.63
C ARG A 136 3.23 -19.08 -12.38
N GLU A 137 3.48 -18.82 -13.66
CA GLU A 137 4.46 -19.59 -14.45
C GLU A 137 5.87 -19.54 -13.84
N ILE A 138 6.34 -18.33 -13.51
CA ILE A 138 7.67 -18.13 -12.91
C ILE A 138 7.74 -18.79 -11.54
N TRP A 139 6.70 -18.64 -10.73
CA TRP A 139 6.59 -19.23 -9.40
C TRP A 139 6.67 -20.75 -9.46
N ASN A 140 5.84 -21.38 -10.30
CA ASN A 140 5.82 -22.85 -10.45
C ASN A 140 7.16 -23.38 -10.98
N SER A 141 7.86 -22.60 -11.81
CA SER A 141 9.18 -22.97 -12.30
C SER A 141 10.29 -22.82 -11.25
N LYS A 142 10.25 -21.75 -10.43
CA LYS A 142 11.32 -21.47 -9.44
C LYS A 142 11.09 -22.23 -8.13
N TYR A 143 9.83 -22.46 -7.76
CA TYR A 143 9.40 -23.05 -6.51
C TYR A 143 8.40 -24.20 -6.76
N PRO A 144 8.84 -25.33 -7.35
CA PRO A 144 7.93 -26.41 -7.76
C PRO A 144 7.22 -27.12 -6.59
N PHE A 145 7.70 -26.92 -5.36
CA PHE A 145 7.11 -27.49 -4.14
C PHE A 145 6.26 -26.48 -3.37
N GLU A 146 6.17 -25.24 -3.83
CA GLU A 146 5.42 -24.17 -3.18
C GLU A 146 4.16 -23.89 -3.99
N SER A 147 2.97 -24.10 -3.41
CA SER A 147 1.72 -23.72 -4.05
C SER A 147 1.71 -22.22 -4.35
N PHE A 148 1.10 -21.82 -5.47
CA PHE A 148 0.87 -20.41 -5.76
C PHE A 148 -0.23 -19.83 -4.89
N GLU A 149 -1.28 -20.59 -4.57
CA GLU A 149 -2.34 -20.18 -3.64
C GLU A 149 -2.05 -20.68 -2.23
N ASN A 150 -2.29 -19.82 -1.23
CA ASN A 150 -2.13 -20.13 0.20
C ASN A 150 -3.48 -20.25 0.93
N GLU A 151 -4.61 -20.24 0.22
CA GLU A 151 -5.91 -20.51 0.82
C GLU A 151 -5.97 -22.00 1.22
N ALA A 152 -5.48 -22.33 2.41
CA ALA A 152 -5.67 -23.65 2.99
C ALA A 152 -7.09 -23.74 3.56
N SER A 153 -7.75 -24.89 3.38
CA SER A 153 -8.92 -25.22 4.20
C SER A 153 -8.48 -25.16 5.66
N SER A 154 -9.22 -24.44 6.50
CA SER A 154 -8.92 -24.14 7.91
C SER A 154 -8.61 -25.33 8.83
N ASP A 155 -8.63 -26.56 8.31
CA ASP A 155 -8.58 -27.81 9.04
C ASP A 155 -7.18 -28.47 9.09
N ASP A 156 -6.20 -28.01 8.31
CA ASP A 156 -4.83 -28.55 8.35
C ASP A 156 -3.89 -27.55 9.04
N CYS A 157 -3.58 -27.81 10.31
CA CYS A 157 -2.61 -27.03 11.07
C CYS A 157 -1.76 -27.95 11.96
N ASP A 158 -0.70 -28.54 11.38
CA ASP A 158 0.42 -29.05 12.17
C ASP A 158 1.46 -27.95 12.37
N LEU A 159 1.80 -27.71 13.64
CA LEU A 159 2.73 -26.69 14.08
C LEU A 159 4.17 -27.07 13.69
N VAL A 160 4.82 -26.25 12.88
CA VAL A 160 6.26 -26.36 12.65
C VAL A 160 6.99 -25.35 13.55
N VAL A 161 7.69 -25.89 14.54
CA VAL A 161 8.61 -25.14 15.42
C VAL A 161 9.89 -24.86 14.63
N VAL A 162 10.29 -23.60 14.48
CA VAL A 162 11.51 -23.21 13.77
C VAL A 162 12.70 -23.12 14.74
N ASP A 163 13.78 -23.79 14.34
CA ASP A 163 15.08 -23.95 15.01
C ASP A 163 15.92 -22.65 15.06
N GLU A 164 16.56 -22.37 16.20
CA GLU A 164 17.35 -21.17 16.48
C GLU A 164 18.86 -21.40 16.22
N GLY A 165 19.31 -21.18 14.98
CA GLY A 165 20.73 -21.42 14.64
C GLY A 165 21.41 -20.48 13.62
N SER A 166 20.76 -19.44 13.12
CA SER A 166 21.39 -18.28 12.41
C SER A 166 20.40 -17.11 12.24
N VAL A 167 19.30 -17.16 12.99
CA VAL A 167 17.98 -16.68 12.57
C VAL A 167 17.68 -15.26 13.06
N GLY A 168 18.52 -14.68 13.92
CA GLY A 168 18.19 -13.44 14.65
C GLY A 168 17.88 -12.22 13.79
N LEU A 169 18.58 -12.03 12.65
CA LEU A 169 18.31 -10.89 11.76
C LEU A 169 17.08 -11.14 10.85
N SER A 170 16.92 -12.37 10.36
CA SER A 170 15.76 -12.76 9.55
C SER A 170 14.46 -12.76 10.39
N LEU A 171 14.52 -13.25 11.63
CA LEU A 171 13.43 -13.17 12.61
C LEU A 171 13.06 -11.72 12.90
N ARG A 172 14.04 -10.83 13.10
CA ARG A 172 13.77 -9.40 13.36
C ARG A 172 13.08 -8.71 12.19
N LEU A 173 13.56 -8.92 10.96
CA LEU A 173 12.93 -8.34 9.78
C LEU A 173 11.51 -8.90 9.58
N ASN A 174 11.31 -10.20 9.83
CA ASN A 174 9.98 -10.82 9.76
C ASN A 174 9.05 -10.31 10.87
N ASP A 175 9.58 -10.04 12.07
CA ASP A 175 8.84 -9.45 13.19
C ASP A 175 8.40 -8.01 12.88
N ASP A 176 9.25 -7.20 12.22
CA ASP A 176 8.86 -5.86 11.78
C ASP A 176 7.78 -5.91 10.70
N VAL A 177 7.88 -6.83 9.73
CA VAL A 177 6.82 -7.06 8.74
C VAL A 177 5.52 -7.49 9.43
N PHE A 178 5.59 -8.41 10.40
CA PHE A 178 4.43 -8.88 11.15
C PHE A 178 3.72 -7.71 11.87
N LYS A 179 4.48 -6.84 12.55
CA LYS A 179 3.92 -5.65 13.21
C LYS A 179 3.23 -4.72 12.24
N GLU A 180 3.80 -4.49 11.06
CA GLU A 180 3.17 -3.63 10.04
C GLU A 180 1.87 -4.26 9.51
N VAL A 181 1.82 -5.57 9.32
CA VAL A 181 0.60 -6.27 8.89
C VAL A 181 -0.49 -6.16 9.95
N GLU A 182 -0.16 -6.37 11.23
CA GLU A 182 -1.14 -6.30 12.31
C GLU A 182 -1.65 -4.87 12.54
N LYS A 183 -0.77 -3.87 12.42
CA LYS A 183 -1.13 -2.45 12.50
C LYS A 183 -2.14 -2.05 11.41
N HIS A 184 -1.96 -2.55 10.20
CA HIS A 184 -2.80 -2.19 9.06
C HIS A 184 -3.97 -3.16 8.83
N ARG A 185 -4.17 -4.15 9.71
CA ARG A 185 -5.29 -5.10 9.62
C ARG A 185 -6.65 -4.42 9.52
N LEU A 186 -6.84 -3.31 10.21
CA LEU A 186 -8.10 -2.56 10.24
C LEU A 186 -8.23 -1.55 9.09
N LEU A 187 -7.20 -1.37 8.26
CA LEU A 187 -7.22 -0.40 7.16
C LEU A 187 -8.35 -0.71 6.18
N CYS A 188 -8.60 -1.99 5.92
CA CYS A 188 -9.69 -2.42 5.04
C CYS A 188 -11.04 -1.88 5.54
N LEU A 189 -11.30 -1.95 6.85
CA LEU A 189 -12.56 -1.47 7.43
C LEU A 189 -12.77 0.04 7.29
N MET A 190 -11.69 0.82 7.13
CA MET A 190 -11.78 2.29 7.02
C MET A 190 -12.35 2.78 5.68
N PHE A 191 -12.37 1.93 4.65
CA PHE A 191 -12.71 2.33 3.28
C PHE A 191 -13.86 1.53 2.65
N MET A 192 -14.67 0.85 3.48
CA MET A 192 -15.72 -0.06 2.99
C MET A 192 -16.93 0.65 2.38
N GLU A 193 -17.21 1.89 2.78
CA GLU A 193 -18.43 2.57 2.37
C GLU A 193 -18.49 2.77 0.84
N PRO A 194 -19.59 2.38 0.17
CA PRO A 194 -19.68 2.36 -1.29
C PRO A 194 -19.37 3.70 -1.98
N TYR A 195 -19.75 4.81 -1.34
CA TYR A 195 -19.53 6.14 -1.90
C TYR A 195 -18.05 6.49 -2.08
N ARG A 196 -17.12 5.81 -1.39
CA ARG A 196 -15.69 6.10 -1.50
C ARG A 196 -15.09 5.68 -2.84
N SER A 197 -15.71 4.72 -3.53
CA SER A 197 -15.32 4.33 -4.90
C SER A 197 -15.92 5.21 -5.99
N GLU A 198 -16.80 6.16 -5.64
CA GLU A 198 -17.42 7.07 -6.59
C GLU A 198 -16.40 8.05 -7.17
N LEU A 199 -16.49 8.27 -8.49
CA LEU A 199 -15.54 9.12 -9.21
C LEU A 199 -15.47 10.54 -8.62
N VAL A 200 -16.64 11.11 -8.31
CA VAL A 200 -16.75 12.46 -7.74
C VAL A 200 -16.06 12.55 -6.37
N TYR A 201 -16.19 11.50 -5.54
CA TYR A 201 -15.53 11.45 -4.25
C TYR A 201 -14.01 11.41 -4.38
N LEU A 202 -13.48 10.53 -5.24
CA LEU A 202 -12.04 10.37 -5.46
C LEU A 202 -11.40 11.60 -6.08
N ILE A 203 -12.09 12.28 -7.02
CA ILE A 203 -11.63 13.56 -7.57
C ILE A 203 -11.49 14.60 -6.45
N ALA A 204 -12.49 14.72 -5.58
CA ALA A 204 -12.47 15.67 -4.48
C ALA A 204 -11.40 15.32 -3.43
N ALA A 205 -11.25 14.03 -3.10
CA ALA A 205 -10.22 13.53 -2.18
C ALA A 205 -8.81 13.83 -2.70
N ARG A 206 -8.56 13.65 -4.01
CA ARG A 206 -7.28 14.02 -4.65
C ARG A 206 -6.98 15.51 -4.49
N GLN A 207 -7.96 16.39 -4.61
CA GLN A 207 -7.72 17.83 -4.43
C GLN A 207 -7.37 18.16 -2.98
N ARG A 208 -8.08 17.56 -2.01
CA ARG A 208 -7.76 17.72 -0.58
C ARG A 208 -6.39 17.14 -0.24
N TYR A 209 -6.00 16.03 -0.86
CA TYR A 209 -4.65 15.47 -0.74
C TYR A 209 -3.56 16.40 -1.28
N LYS A 210 -3.74 17.02 -2.45
CA LYS A 210 -2.80 18.03 -2.96
C LYS A 210 -2.66 19.21 -1.99
N ALA A 211 -3.79 19.71 -1.46
CA ALA A 211 -3.77 20.77 -0.46
C ALA A 211 -3.04 20.34 0.82
N PHE A 212 -3.22 19.08 1.24
CA PHE A 212 -2.52 18.49 2.38
C PHE A 212 -1.01 18.43 2.17
N LEU A 213 -0.54 17.97 1.00
CA LEU A 213 0.88 17.97 0.65
C LEU A 213 1.47 19.39 0.67
N PHE A 214 0.74 20.36 0.12
CA PHE A 214 1.14 21.76 0.15
C PHE A 214 1.28 22.29 1.59
N MET A 215 0.33 21.95 2.48
CA MET A 215 0.39 22.34 3.89
C MET A 215 1.61 21.72 4.60
N ILE A 216 1.87 20.43 4.40
CA ILE A 216 3.04 19.75 4.98
C ILE A 216 4.35 20.40 4.52
N GLN A 217 4.48 20.67 3.22
CA GLN A 217 5.68 21.31 2.67
C GLN A 217 5.93 22.68 3.29
N ARG A 218 4.87 23.44 3.58
CA ARG A 218 4.98 24.79 4.14
C ARG A 218 5.23 24.82 5.64
N LEU A 219 4.71 23.84 6.39
CA LEU A 219 4.87 23.75 7.84
C LEU A 219 6.25 23.21 8.27
N GLY A 220 6.97 22.57 7.35
CA GLY A 220 8.30 21.99 7.62
C GLY A 220 8.24 20.74 8.50
N SER A 221 9.37 20.05 8.61
CA SER A 221 9.47 18.73 9.27
C SER A 221 9.18 18.74 10.77
N GLU A 222 9.44 19.86 11.46
CA GLU A 222 9.30 19.94 12.93
C GLU A 222 7.86 20.15 13.42
N SER A 223 6.98 20.70 12.56
CA SER A 223 5.58 21.02 12.93
C SER A 223 4.55 20.03 12.36
N CYS A 224 4.98 19.04 11.59
CA CYS A 224 4.08 18.09 10.91
C CYS A 224 3.58 16.94 11.80
N SER A 225 4.21 16.73 12.96
CA SER A 225 3.95 15.59 13.86
C SER A 225 2.53 15.53 14.45
N SER A 226 1.76 16.61 14.36
CA SER A 226 0.38 16.71 14.87
C SER A 226 -0.70 16.61 13.79
N LEU A 227 -0.33 16.56 12.51
CA LEU A 227 -1.29 16.53 11.41
C LEU A 227 -1.82 15.11 11.23
N VAL A 228 -3.10 14.91 11.55
CA VAL A 228 -3.82 13.67 11.29
C VAL A 228 -4.64 13.83 10.01
N PRO A 229 -4.36 13.08 8.93
CA PRO A 229 -5.15 13.16 7.71
C PRO A 229 -6.57 12.66 7.95
N THR A 230 -7.54 13.29 7.29
CA THR A 230 -8.91 12.75 7.21
C THR A 230 -8.91 11.44 6.42
N SER A 231 -9.95 10.60 6.60
CA SER A 231 -10.01 9.27 5.96
C SER A 231 -9.82 9.29 4.44
N ASP A 232 -10.35 10.30 3.75
CA ASP A 232 -10.21 10.46 2.31
C ASP A 232 -8.81 10.88 1.88
N ILE A 233 -8.14 11.76 2.64
CA ILE A 233 -6.74 12.13 2.43
C ILE A 233 -5.85 10.91 2.69
N LEU A 234 -6.14 10.15 3.75
CA LEU A 234 -5.43 8.93 4.09
C LEU A 234 -5.54 7.88 2.97
N LEU A 235 -6.74 7.69 2.40
CA LEU A 235 -6.95 6.79 1.26
C LEU A 235 -6.04 7.16 0.07
N ILE A 236 -6.03 8.45 -0.30
CA ILE A 236 -5.20 8.92 -1.41
C ILE A 236 -3.71 8.78 -1.04
N TRP A 237 -3.36 9.07 0.21
CA TRP A 237 -2.00 8.95 0.73
C TRP A 237 -1.49 7.51 0.60
N VAL A 238 -2.19 6.52 1.18
CA VAL A 238 -1.75 5.10 1.13
C VAL A 238 -1.72 4.53 -0.29
N THR A 239 -2.46 5.14 -1.22
CA THR A 239 -2.44 4.78 -2.64
C THR A 239 -1.24 5.39 -3.39
N HIS A 240 -0.77 6.57 -2.95
CA HIS A 240 0.32 7.30 -3.60
C HIS A 240 1.71 6.73 -3.28
N GLN A 241 1.82 6.03 -2.15
CA GLN A 241 3.04 5.45 -1.61
C GLN A 241 3.76 4.48 -2.55
#